data_AF-A0A8T4E7J1-F1
#
_entry.id   AF-A0A8T4E7J1-F1
#
_cell.length_a   1.000
_cell.length_b   1.000
_cell.length_c   1.000
_cell.angle_alpha   90.00
_cell.angle_beta   90.00
_cell.angle_gamma   90.00
#
_symmetry.space_group_name_H-M   'P 1'
#
loop_
_entity.id
_entity.type
_entity.pdbx_description
1 polymer ?
#
loop_
_entity_poly.entity_id
_entity_poly.type
_entity_poly.pdbx_seq_one_letter_code
_entity_poly.pdbx_strand_id
1 'polypeptide(L)' 'MDNKTLLDVIALILLVVGGLNWGLYAIGMNLVEMLFGTTIIATIIYVLVALSAVYAITIVMDKMKK' A
#
# COMPACT_ATOMS: atom_id res chain seq x y z
N MET A 1 17.09 -16.73 7.27
CA MET A 1 15.73 -16.13 7.30
C MET A 1 15.92 -14.64 7.36
N ASP A 2 15.61 -13.90 6.30
CA ASP A 2 15.66 -12.44 6.35
C ASP A 2 14.63 -11.96 7.40
N ASN A 3 15.13 -11.31 8.45
CA ASN A 3 14.29 -10.66 9.43
C ASN A 3 13.62 -9.48 8.73
N LYS A 4 12.33 -9.63 8.39
CA LYS A 4 11.55 -8.51 7.85
C LYS A 4 11.48 -7.43 8.92
N THR A 5 11.84 -6.21 8.56
CA THR A 5 11.66 -5.06 9.44
C THR A 5 10.16 -4.79 9.60
N LEU A 6 9.76 -4.13 10.68
CA LEU A 6 8.38 -3.69 10.85
C LEU A 6 7.93 -2.79 9.69
N LEU A 7 8.85 -2.00 9.14
CA LEU A 7 8.58 -1.12 8.01
C LEU A 7 8.28 -1.91 6.74
N ASP A 8 8.99 -3.01 6.47
CA ASP A 8 8.71 -3.91 5.34
C ASP A 8 7.29 -4.48 5.42
N VAL A 9 6.89 -4.93 6.61
CA VAL A 9 5.57 -5.50 6.83
C VAL A 9 4.49 -4.44 6.62
N ILE A 10 4.65 -3.26 7.21
CA ILE A 10 3.69 -2.15 7.06
C ILE A 10 3.57 -1.74 5.60
N ALA A 11 4.69 -1.58 4.88
CA ALA A 11 4.68 -1.21 3.47
C ALA A 11 3.97 -2.26 2.61
N LEU A 12 4.22 -3.55 2.85
CA LEU A 12 3.55 -4.63 2.14
C LEU A 12 2.04 -4.66 2.41
N ILE A 13 1.61 -4.45 3.65
CA ILE A 13 0.19 -4.38 4.01
C ILE A 13 -0.48 -3.21 3.28
N LEU A 14 0.10 -2.01 3.33
CA LEU A 14 -0.42 -0.83 2.63
C LEU A 14 -0.49 -1.08 1.12
N LEU A 15 0.51 -1.71 0.54
CA LEU A 15 0.54 -2.03 -0.90
C LEU A 15 -0.57 -3.01 -1.28
N VAL A 16 -0.81 -4.04 -0.47
CA VAL A 16 -1.91 -5.00 -0.67
C VAL A 16 -3.27 -4.31 -0.55
N VAL A 17 -3.48 -3.51 0.51
CA VAL A 17 -4.73 -2.75 0.69
C VAL A 17 -4.96 -1.80 -0.47
N GLY A 18 -3.92 -1.09 -0.91
CA GLY A 18 -3.96 -0.20 -2.07
C GLY A 18 -4.32 -0.93 -3.35
N GLY A 19 -3.64 -2.04 -3.65
CA GLY A 19 -3.91 -2.86 -4.84
C GLY A 19 -5.33 -3.44 -4.85
N LEU A 20 -5.82 -3.89 -3.70
CA LEU A 20 -7.21 -4.34 -3.55
C LEU A 20 -8.19 -3.19 -3.80
N ASN A 21 -7.96 -2.01 -3.22
CA ASN A 21 -8.82 -0.85 -3.46
C ASN A 21 -8.85 -0.46 -4.94
N TRP A 22 -7.72 -0.45 -5.64
CA TRP A 22 -7.66 -0.20 -7.08
C TRP A 22 -8.44 -1.25 -7.90
N GLY A 23 -8.35 -2.53 -7.52
CA GLY A 23 -9.13 -3.60 -8.14
C GLY A 23 -10.64 -3.43 -7.94
N LEU A 24 -11.07 -3.04 -6.74
CA LEU A 24 -12.47 -2.73 -6.44
C LEU A 24 -12.93 -1.46 -7.16
N TYR A 25 -12.04 -0.47 -7.30
CA TYR A 25 -12.35 0.78 -7.99
C TYR A 25 -12.71 0.55 -9.46
N ALA A 26 -12.07 -0.44 -10.11
CA ALA A 26 -12.39 -0.84 -11.48
C ALA A 26 -13.84 -1.33 -11.68
N ILE A 27 -14.50 -1.79 -10.61
CA ILE A 27 -15.92 -2.19 -10.61
C ILE A 27 -16.83 -1.17 -9.91
N GLY A 28 -16.34 0.06 -9.70
CA GLY A 28 -17.11 1.18 -9.13
C GLY A 28 -17.17 1.21 -7.60
N MET A 29 -16.38 0.40 -6.91
CA MET A 29 -16.34 0.37 -5.44
C MET A 29 -15.03 0.98 -4.91
N ASN A 30 -15.12 1.96 -4.02
CA ASN A 30 -13.95 2.55 -3.38
C ASN A 30 -13.92 2.11 -1.91
N LEU A 31 -13.10 1.10 -1.60
CA LEU A 31 -13.00 0.52 -0.25
C LEU A 31 -12.49 1.54 0.77
N VAL A 32 -11.49 2.34 0.40
CA VAL A 32 -10.92 3.37 1.30
C VAL A 32 -11.98 4.40 1.66
N GLU A 33 -12.71 4.92 0.68
CA GLU A 33 -13.81 5.87 0.93
C GLU A 33 -15.01 5.22 1.61
N MET A 34 -15.29 3.93 1.36
CA MET A 34 -16.37 3.22 2.05
C MET A 34 -16.10 3.05 3.56
N LEU A 35 -14.82 2.90 3.95
CA LEU A 35 -14.43 2.74 5.35
C LEU A 35 -14.21 4.08 6.06
N PHE A 36 -13.61 5.07 5.39
CA PHE A 36 -13.18 6.34 6.00
C PHE A 36 -13.95 7.57 5.51
N GLY A 37 -14.93 7.37 4.63
CA GLY A 37 -15.64 8.43 3.92
C GLY A 37 -14.77 9.14 2.88
N THR A 38 -15.40 9.98 2.06
CA THR A 38 -14.69 10.93 1.18
C THR A 38 -14.13 12.09 2.00
N THR A 39 -13.13 11.81 2.82
CA THR A 39 -12.52 12.74 3.78
C THR A 39 -11.03 12.90 3.51
N ILE A 40 -10.40 13.87 4.18
CA ILE A 40 -8.94 14.05 4.12
C ILE A 40 -8.17 12.78 4.57
N ILE A 41 -8.80 11.93 5.37
CA ILE A 41 -8.22 10.65 5.83
C ILE A 41 -8.04 9.71 4.64
N ALA A 42 -9.00 9.63 3.72
CA ALA A 42 -8.87 8.82 2.50
C ALA A 42 -7.68 9.29 1.64
N THR A 43 -7.50 10.61 1.50
CA THR A 43 -6.34 11.18 0.80
C THR A 43 -5.03 10.79 1.47
N ILE A 44 -4.95 10.88 2.80
CA ILE A 44 -3.76 10.47 3.55
C ILE A 44 -3.44 8.99 3.31
N ILE A 45 -4.46 8.11 3.33
CA ILE A 45 -4.29 6.68 3.04
C ILE A 45 -3.71 6.49 1.63
N TYR A 46 -4.22 7.21 0.62
CA TYR A 46 -3.68 7.11 -0.74
C TYR A 46 -2.22 7.57 -0.86
N VAL A 47 -1.83 8.62 -0.12
CA VAL A 47 -0.43 9.05 -0.04
C VAL A 47 0.43 7.96 0.60
N LEU A 48 -0.02 7.34 1.69
CA LEU A 48 0.70 6.24 2.35
C LEU A 48 0.84 5.01 1.45
N VAL A 49 -0.21 4.67 0.70
CA VAL A 49 -0.15 3.60 -0.31
C VAL A 49 0.89 3.92 -1.38
N ALA A 50 0.91 5.15 -1.91
CA ALA A 50 1.90 5.56 -2.91
C ALA A 50 3.34 5.47 -2.37
N LEU A 51 3.58 5.96 -1.15
CA LEU A 51 4.88 5.83 -0.48
C LEU A 51 5.28 4.37 -0.25
N SER A 52 4.32 3.51 0.10
CA SER A 52 4.57 2.07 0.27
C SER A 52 5.00 1.40 -1.04
N ALA A 53 4.48 1.84 -2.18
CA ALA A 53 4.89 1.35 -3.49
C ALA A 53 6.33 1.75 -3.83
N VAL A 54 6.71 2.99 -3.53
CA VAL A 54 8.10 3.47 -3.68
C VAL A 54 9.04 2.66 -2.79
N TYR A 55 8.67 2.40 -1.54
CA TYR A 55 9.47 1.59 -0.62
C TYR A 55 9.56 0.12 -1.06
N ALA A 56 8.48 -0.45 -1.61
CA ALA A 56 8.51 -1.81 -2.13
C ALA A 56 9.55 -1.99 -3.25
N ILE A 57 9.83 -0.95 -4.05
CA ILE A 57 10.89 -0.97 -5.05
C ILE A 57 12.26 -1.18 -4.39
N THR A 58 12.54 -0.51 -3.26
CA THR A 58 13.83 -0.69 -2.57
C THR A 58 13.97 -2.10 -2.01
N ILE A 59 12.90 -2.67 -1.45
CA ILE A 59 12.87 -4.07 -1.00
C ILE A 59 13.19 -5.03 -2.16
N VAL A 60 12.56 -4.82 -3.31
CA VAL A 60 12.78 -5.67 -4.50
C VAL A 60 14.22 -5.52 -5.01
N MET A 61 14.74 -4.29 -5.08
CA MET A 61 16.12 -4.02 -5.50
C MET A 61 17.16 -4.68 -4.58
N ASP A 62 16.96 -4.60 -3.27
CA ASP A 62 17.86 -5.22 -2.29
C ASP A 62 17.83 -6.75 -2.40
N LYS A 63 16.66 -7.32 -2.66
CA LYS A 63 16.51 -8.77 -2.88
C LYS A 63 17.19 -9.24 -4.17
N MET A 64 17.19 -8.45 -5.24
CA MET A 64 17.85 -8.80 -6.51
C MET A 64 19.38 -8.74 -6.45
N LYS A 65 19.96 -8.03 -5.47
CA LYS A 65 21.41 -7.91 -5.28
C LYS A 65 22.02 -9.03 -4.43
N LYS A 66 21.18 -9.80 -3.72
CA LYS A 66 21.58 -10.99 -2.97
C LYS A 66 21.52 -12.23 -3.85
#